data_AF-A0A6A2FDH5-F1
#
_entry.id   AF-A0A6A2FDH5-F1
#
_cell.length_a   1.000
_cell.length_b   1.000
_cell.length_c   1.000
_cell.angle_alpha   90.00
_cell.angle_beta   90.00
_cell.angle_gamma   90.00
#
_symmetry.space_group_name_H-M   'P 1'
#
loop_
_entity.id
_entity.type
_entity.pdbx_description
1 polymer ?
#
loop_
_entity_poly.entity_id
_entity_poly.type
_entity_poly.pdbx_seq_one_letter_code
_entity_poly.pdbx_strand_id
1 'polypeptide(L)'
;MKNPIKKLFVEYEKAFNALDVEKQVPFFAEHFISAGPKGSIALERDEFAKMAGKAAEFYRSVGQTSAKILSMEETEISNEYSMVKVHWGVTFEKTGNKLIEFDVTYFIQKTGPEPKIIMFIAHQDEERALKELSVSWGKSTKLRVLSRCRLIRFRDDIVTII
;
A
#
# COMPACT_ATOMS: atom_id res chain seq x y z
N MET A 1 13.11 -1.76 22.06
CA MET A 1 12.10 -2.76 21.65
C MET A 1 12.82 -4.03 21.23
N LYS A 2 12.34 -5.23 21.62
CA LYS A 2 13.04 -6.51 21.39
C LYS A 2 12.89 -7.11 19.97
N ASN A 3 12.10 -6.49 19.08
CA ASN A 3 12.01 -6.89 17.67
C ASN A 3 11.96 -5.61 16.77
N PRO A 4 13.03 -5.29 16.03
CA PRO A 4 13.10 -4.08 15.21
C PRO A 4 12.17 -4.12 13.98
N ILE A 5 11.85 -5.30 13.45
CA ILE A 5 10.90 -5.47 12.34
C ILE A 5 9.48 -5.15 12.80
N LYS A 6 9.09 -5.64 13.98
CA LYS A 6 7.80 -5.27 14.58
C LYS A 6 7.68 -3.76 14.81
N LYS A 7 8.76 -3.10 15.25
CA LYS A 7 8.81 -1.63 15.37
C LYS A 7 8.56 -0.96 14.01
N LEU A 8 9.25 -1.41 12.97
CA LEU A 8 9.09 -0.88 11.61
C LEU A 8 7.63 -0.91 11.19
N PHE A 9 6.97 -2.07 11.29
CA PHE A 9 5.58 -2.20 10.82
C PHE A 9 4.56 -1.45 11.68
N VAL A 10 4.78 -1.31 12.99
CA VAL A 10 3.92 -0.49 13.85
C VAL A 10 3.99 0.99 13.45
N GLU A 11 5.19 1.51 13.18
CA GLU A 11 5.32 2.91 12.76
C GLU A 11 4.90 3.12 11.30
N TYR A 12 5.13 2.14 10.43
CA TYR A 12 4.67 2.15 9.05
C TYR A 12 3.13 2.13 8.97
N GLU A 13 2.44 1.30 9.77
CA GLU A 13 0.98 1.29 9.87
C GLU A 13 0.44 2.66 10.26
N LYS A 14 1.02 3.32 11.27
CA LYS A 14 0.58 4.66 11.68
C LYS A 14 0.71 5.67 10.55
N ALA A 15 1.83 5.64 9.82
CA ALA A 15 2.07 6.54 8.70
C ALA A 15 1.14 6.25 7.51
N PHE A 16 0.87 4.97 7.23
CA PHE A 16 -0.04 4.55 6.18
C PHE A 16 -1.50 4.90 6.50
N ASN A 17 -1.95 4.64 7.73
CA ASN A 17 -3.27 5.00 8.24
C ASN A 17 -3.52 6.52 8.15
N ALA A 18 -2.51 7.32 8.50
CA ALA A 18 -2.57 8.78 8.44
C ALA A 18 -2.42 9.34 7.01
N LEU A 19 -2.15 8.50 6.01
CA LEU A 19 -1.80 8.92 4.65
C LEU A 19 -0.65 9.94 4.64
N ASP A 20 0.32 9.73 5.54
CA ASP A 20 1.48 10.59 5.78
C ASP A 20 2.68 10.05 5.00
N VAL A 21 2.80 10.49 3.75
CA VAL A 21 3.81 10.00 2.80
C VAL A 21 5.22 10.32 3.28
N GLU A 22 5.43 11.49 3.88
CA GLU A 22 6.74 11.91 4.40
C GLU A 22 7.24 10.95 5.50
N LYS A 23 6.32 10.37 6.29
CA LYS A 23 6.68 9.34 7.28
C LYS A 23 6.76 7.93 6.71
N GLN A 24 6.05 7.62 5.63
CA GLN A 24 6.09 6.28 5.00
C GLN A 24 7.40 6.04 4.24
N VAL A 25 7.78 7.01 3.42
CA VAL A 25 8.91 6.92 2.48
C VAL A 25 10.24 6.53 3.15
N PRO A 26 10.60 7.03 4.35
CA PRO A 26 11.83 6.65 5.05
C PRO A 26 11.93 5.18 5.47
N PHE A 27 10.84 4.39 5.49
CA PHE A 27 10.91 2.96 5.80
C PHE A 27 11.49 2.12 4.66
N PHE A 28 11.52 2.67 3.44
CA PHE A 28 12.06 2.02 2.26
C PHE A 28 13.56 2.28 2.13
N ALA A 29 14.28 1.34 1.53
CA ALA A 29 15.64 1.56 1.08
C ALA A 29 15.69 2.69 0.02
N GLU A 30 16.89 3.20 -0.27
CA GLU A 30 17.07 4.24 -1.30
C GLU A 30 16.61 3.75 -2.68
N HIS A 31 16.93 2.49 -2.97
CA HIS A 31 16.50 1.74 -4.13
C HIS A 31 15.78 0.48 -3.66
N PHE A 32 14.60 0.22 -4.19
CA PHE A 32 13.80 -0.96 -3.82
C PHE A 32 12.93 -1.43 -4.99
N ILE A 33 12.34 -2.62 -4.85
CA ILE A 33 11.47 -3.19 -5.87
C ILE A 33 10.01 -3.18 -5.38
N SER A 34 9.13 -2.62 -6.20
CA SER A 34 7.69 -2.83 -6.06
C SER A 34 7.24 -3.89 -7.05
N ALA A 35 6.40 -4.83 -6.63
CA ALA A 35 5.84 -5.86 -7.49
C ALA A 35 4.36 -6.12 -7.18
N GLY A 36 3.65 -6.65 -8.16
CA GLY A 36 2.26 -7.09 -8.00
C GLY A 36 1.75 -7.80 -9.26
N PRO A 37 0.43 -8.03 -9.37
CA PRO A 37 -0.14 -8.78 -10.50
C PRO A 37 0.11 -8.19 -11.89
N LYS A 38 0.48 -6.90 -11.95
CA LYS A 38 0.79 -6.18 -13.18
C LYS A 38 2.28 -6.18 -13.56
N GLY A 39 3.13 -6.82 -12.75
CA GLY A 39 4.58 -6.87 -12.95
C GLY A 39 5.35 -6.19 -11.83
N SER A 40 6.63 -5.92 -12.07
CA SER A 40 7.53 -5.28 -11.11
C SER A 40 8.20 -4.03 -11.69
N ILE A 41 8.63 -3.16 -10.78
CA ILE A 41 9.36 -1.93 -11.07
C ILE A 41 10.41 -1.72 -9.98
N ALA A 42 11.62 -1.34 -10.40
CA ALA A 42 12.62 -0.80 -9.48
C ALA A 42 12.36 0.69 -9.31
N LEU A 43 12.36 1.16 -8.07
CA LEU A 43 12.03 2.54 -7.72
C LEU A 43 13.14 3.14 -6.87
N GLU A 44 13.44 4.40 -7.14
CA GLU A 44 14.11 5.27 -6.18
C GLU A 44 13.10 5.85 -5.18
N ARG A 45 13.58 6.14 -3.97
CA ARG A 45 12.75 6.67 -2.89
C ARG A 45 12.00 7.96 -3.27
N ASP A 46 12.61 8.85 -4.06
CA ASP A 46 12.00 10.10 -4.50
C ASP A 46 10.89 9.90 -5.53
N GLU A 47 11.04 8.89 -6.40
CA GLU A 47 10.00 8.48 -7.35
C GLU A 47 8.81 7.88 -6.60
N PHE A 48 9.11 7.01 -5.63
CA PHE A 48 8.12 6.44 -4.74
C PHE A 48 7.33 7.50 -3.97
N ALA A 49 8.01 8.52 -3.43
CA ALA A 49 7.34 9.62 -2.72
C ALA A 49 6.29 10.33 -3.58
N LYS A 50 6.61 10.59 -4.86
CA LYS A 50 5.66 11.21 -5.81
C LYS A 50 4.46 10.31 -6.08
N MET A 51 4.70 9.01 -6.24
CA MET A 51 3.64 8.04 -6.53
C MET A 51 2.76 7.79 -5.31
N ALA A 52 3.36 7.66 -4.12
CA ALA A 52 2.66 7.54 -2.84
C ALA A 52 1.82 8.78 -2.54
N GLY A 53 2.31 9.97 -2.92
CA GLY A 53 1.54 11.23 -2.88
C GLY A 53 0.23 11.14 -3.66
N LYS A 54 0.30 10.69 -4.92
CA LYS A 54 -0.89 10.51 -5.78
C LYS A 54 -1.86 9.47 -5.21
N ALA A 55 -1.34 8.36 -4.70
CA ALA A 55 -2.15 7.33 -4.06
C ALA A 55 -2.86 7.87 -2.79
N ALA A 56 -2.13 8.59 -1.94
CA ALA A 56 -2.68 9.21 -0.74
C ALA A 56 -3.78 10.25 -1.06
N GLU A 57 -3.58 11.10 -2.07
CA GLU A 57 -4.61 12.02 -2.55
C GLU A 57 -5.86 11.28 -3.03
N PHE A 58 -5.68 10.21 -3.78
CA PHE A 58 -6.78 9.37 -4.24
C PHE A 58 -7.53 8.74 -3.05
N TYR A 59 -6.84 8.12 -2.09
CA TYR A 59 -7.45 7.53 -0.89
C TYR A 59 -8.22 8.55 -0.05
N ARG A 60 -7.69 9.78 0.11
CA ARG A 60 -8.42 10.88 0.74
C ARG A 60 -9.68 11.22 -0.04
N SER A 61 -9.61 11.28 -1.37
CA SER A 61 -10.75 11.63 -2.22
C SER A 61 -11.88 10.60 -2.17
N VAL A 62 -11.56 9.31 -1.94
CA VAL A 62 -12.54 8.24 -1.77
C VAL A 62 -12.93 8.00 -0.30
N GLY A 63 -12.37 8.79 0.61
CA GLY A 63 -12.72 8.83 2.03
C GLY A 63 -12.15 7.67 2.84
N GLN A 64 -10.86 7.34 2.71
CA GLN A 64 -10.24 6.35 3.61
C GLN A 64 -10.39 6.79 5.06
N THR A 65 -10.91 5.91 5.91
CA THR A 65 -11.13 6.16 7.33
C THR A 65 -10.14 5.42 8.21
N SER A 66 -9.65 4.26 7.78
CA SER A 66 -8.58 3.56 8.49
C SER A 66 -7.77 2.64 7.59
N ALA A 67 -6.53 2.38 8.01
CA ALA A 67 -5.68 1.28 7.54
C ALA A 67 -5.00 0.63 8.75
N LYS A 68 -5.01 -0.69 8.82
CA LYS A 68 -4.43 -1.45 9.93
C LYS A 68 -3.85 -2.78 9.46
N ILE A 69 -2.81 -3.23 10.14
CA ILE A 69 -2.27 -4.58 10.05
C ILE A 69 -3.14 -5.49 10.92
N LEU A 70 -3.76 -6.47 10.28
CA LEU A 70 -4.61 -7.47 10.93
C LEU A 70 -3.78 -8.65 11.45
N SER A 71 -2.77 -9.04 10.67
CA SER A 71 -1.79 -10.04 11.07
C SER A 71 -0.48 -9.82 10.32
N MET A 72 0.59 -10.35 10.89
CA MET A 72 1.92 -10.31 10.30
C MET A 72 2.66 -11.60 10.64
N GLU A 73 3.29 -12.20 9.65
CA GLU A 73 4.10 -13.39 9.77
C GLU A 73 5.51 -13.10 9.24
N GLU A 74 6.50 -13.20 10.12
CA GLU A 74 7.91 -13.07 9.76
C GLU A 74 8.51 -14.45 9.49
N THR A 75 9.21 -14.58 8.36
CA THR A 75 10.08 -15.72 8.03
C THR A 75 11.50 -15.19 7.83
N GLU A 76 12.43 -15.64 8.66
CA GLU A 76 13.83 -15.29 8.50
C GLU A 76 14.41 -15.94 7.23
N ILE A 77 15.12 -15.16 6.41
CA ILE A 77 15.87 -15.65 5.24
C ILE A 77 17.34 -15.83 5.64
N SER A 78 17.91 -14.83 6.29
CA SER A 78 19.24 -14.83 6.91
C SER A 78 19.29 -13.82 8.06
N ASN A 79 20.44 -13.71 8.72
CA ASN A 79 20.66 -12.68 9.74
C ASN A 79 20.42 -11.27 9.21
N GLU A 80 20.68 -11.03 7.93
CA GLU A 80 20.58 -9.75 7.23
C GLU A 80 19.22 -9.52 6.58
N TYR A 81 18.42 -10.57 6.35
CA TYR A 81 17.16 -10.46 5.61
C TYR A 81 16.01 -11.25 6.24
N SER A 82 14.83 -10.65 6.26
CA SER A 82 13.58 -11.32 6.63
C SER A 82 12.52 -11.08 5.55
N MET A 83 11.68 -12.08 5.31
CA MET A 83 10.42 -11.92 4.59
C MET A 83 9.31 -11.69 5.61
N VAL A 84 8.40 -10.78 5.32
CA VAL A 84 7.27 -10.47 6.20
C VAL A 84 6.00 -10.44 5.38
N LYS A 85 5.10 -11.40 5.61
CA LYS A 85 3.75 -11.36 5.05
C LYS A 85 2.85 -10.56 5.99
N VAL A 86 2.23 -9.52 5.47
CA VAL A 86 1.32 -8.63 6.20
C VAL A 86 -0.07 -8.75 5.59
N HIS A 87 -1.05 -9.00 6.46
CA HIS A 87 -2.46 -8.95 6.10
C HIS A 87 -3.01 -7.59 6.53
N TRP A 88 -3.40 -6.78 5.55
CA TRP A 88 -3.91 -5.43 5.76
C TRP A 88 -5.43 -5.41 5.76
N GLY A 89 -5.99 -4.46 6.51
CA GLY A 89 -7.39 -4.12 6.48
C GLY A 89 -7.57 -2.61 6.37
N VAL A 90 -8.30 -2.16 5.36
CA VAL A 90 -8.62 -0.75 5.13
C VAL A 90 -10.13 -0.52 5.11
N THR A 91 -10.55 0.65 5.58
CA THR A 91 -11.96 1.08 5.55
C THR A 91 -12.09 2.43 4.87
N PHE A 92 -13.24 2.65 4.24
CA PHE A 92 -13.61 3.92 3.62
C PHE A 92 -14.96 4.38 4.16
N GLU A 93 -15.24 5.68 4.14
CA GLU A 93 -16.51 6.27 4.58
C GLU A 93 -17.71 5.53 4.01
N LYS A 94 -17.62 5.17 2.73
CA LYS A 94 -18.69 4.51 1.99
C LYS A 94 -18.77 2.99 2.22
N THR A 95 -17.72 2.34 2.72
CA THR A 95 -17.82 0.95 3.18
C THR A 95 -18.36 0.85 4.60
N GLY A 96 -18.44 1.98 5.32
CA GLY A 96 -18.75 1.99 6.74
C GLY A 96 -17.74 1.13 7.49
N ASN A 97 -18.24 0.07 8.14
CA ASN A 97 -17.41 -0.86 8.91
C ASN A 97 -16.90 -2.05 8.09
N LYS A 98 -17.24 -2.16 6.79
CA LYS A 98 -16.74 -3.26 5.97
C LYS A 98 -15.25 -3.03 5.69
N LEU A 99 -14.45 -3.98 6.14
CA LEU A 99 -13.02 -4.05 5.95
C LEU A 99 -12.73 -4.60 4.54
N ILE A 100 -11.84 -3.91 3.82
CA ILE A 100 -11.26 -4.41 2.58
C ILE A 100 -9.90 -4.95 2.96
N GLU A 101 -9.68 -6.22 2.67
CA GLU A 101 -8.50 -6.96 3.10
C GLU A 101 -7.65 -7.35 1.90
N PHE A 102 -6.33 -7.29 2.08
CA PHE A 102 -5.36 -7.67 1.07
C PHE A 102 -4.05 -8.09 1.73
N ASP A 103 -3.24 -8.85 0.99
CA ASP A 103 -1.97 -9.37 1.46
C ASP A 103 -0.82 -8.66 0.73
N VAL A 104 0.21 -8.32 1.49
CA VAL A 104 1.47 -7.80 0.96
C VAL A 104 2.63 -8.57 1.57
N THR A 105 3.58 -8.99 0.75
CA THR A 105 4.83 -9.59 1.22
C THR A 105 5.97 -8.60 1.07
N TYR A 106 6.63 -8.28 2.18
CA TYR A 106 7.78 -7.38 2.23
C TYR A 106 9.07 -8.16 2.43
N PHE A 107 10.14 -7.71 1.81
CA PHE A 107 11.50 -8.15 2.09
C PHE A 107 12.22 -7.04 2.82
N ILE A 108 12.76 -7.38 3.99
CA ILE A 108 13.35 -6.45 4.94
C ILE A 108 14.84 -6.71 5.00
N GLN A 109 15.63 -5.65 4.81
CA GLN A 109 17.06 -5.63 5.05
C GLN A 109 17.35 -5.15 6.48
N LYS A 110 18.25 -5.86 7.18
CA LYS A 110 18.66 -5.65 8.58
C LYS A 110 20.15 -5.25 8.70
N THR A 111 20.81 -4.87 7.60
CA THR A 111 22.25 -4.56 7.57
C THR A 111 22.62 -3.20 8.17
N GLY A 112 21.64 -2.28 8.27
CA GLY A 112 21.81 -0.94 8.83
C GLY A 112 21.36 -0.81 10.28
N PRO A 113 21.45 0.40 10.86
CA PRO A 113 21.01 0.67 12.23
C PRO A 113 19.50 0.49 12.43
N GLU A 114 18.72 0.69 11.38
CA GLU A 114 17.28 0.40 11.35
C GLU A 114 16.95 -0.46 10.13
N PRO A 115 16.01 -1.41 10.24
CA PRO A 115 15.59 -2.22 9.11
C PRO A 115 14.93 -1.36 8.03
N LYS A 116 15.05 -1.80 6.76
CA LYS A 116 14.46 -1.13 5.60
C LYS A 116 13.73 -2.11 4.69
N ILE A 117 12.62 -1.67 4.11
CA ILE A 117 11.93 -2.41 3.05
C ILE A 117 12.73 -2.27 1.76
N ILE A 118 13.22 -3.39 1.23
CA ILE A 118 13.95 -3.44 -0.05
C ILE A 118 13.11 -4.00 -1.20
N MET A 119 11.99 -4.64 -0.87
CA MET A 119 11.02 -5.08 -1.85
C MET A 119 9.65 -5.24 -1.19
N PHE A 120 8.58 -5.00 -1.93
CA PHE A 120 7.26 -5.50 -1.59
C PHE A 120 6.57 -6.13 -2.79
N ILE A 121 5.67 -7.08 -2.52
CA ILE A 121 4.82 -7.75 -3.48
C ILE A 121 3.39 -7.61 -3.00
N ALA A 122 2.59 -6.81 -3.69
CA ALA A 122 1.13 -6.79 -3.52
C ALA A 122 0.54 -8.07 -4.13
N HIS A 123 -0.31 -8.79 -3.39
CA HIS A 123 -0.87 -10.05 -3.87
C HIS A 123 -2.10 -9.84 -4.76
N GLN A 124 -2.84 -8.76 -4.51
CA GLN A 124 -4.07 -8.42 -5.24
C GLN A 124 -3.85 -7.22 -6.16
N ASP A 125 -4.62 -7.18 -7.26
CA ASP A 125 -4.70 -5.99 -8.10
C ASP A 125 -5.68 -5.03 -7.42
N GLU A 126 -5.12 -4.01 -6.76
CA GLU A 126 -5.90 -3.03 -6.05
C GLU A 126 -6.86 -2.27 -6.96
N GLU A 127 -6.46 -1.93 -8.19
CA GLU A 127 -7.33 -1.21 -9.11
C GLU A 127 -8.53 -2.08 -9.48
N ARG A 128 -8.29 -3.37 -9.73
CA ARG A 128 -9.37 -4.32 -9.95
C ARG A 128 -10.23 -4.49 -8.70
N ALA A 129 -9.63 -4.61 -7.52
CA ALA A 129 -10.36 -4.76 -6.26
C ALA A 129 -11.26 -3.54 -5.98
N LEU A 130 -10.73 -2.33 -6.15
CA LEU A 130 -11.48 -1.08 -6.02
C LEU A 130 -12.53 -0.91 -7.10
N LYS A 131 -12.28 -1.37 -8.33
CA LYS A 131 -13.29 -1.41 -9.39
C LYS A 131 -14.41 -2.40 -9.10
N GLU A 132 -14.09 -3.62 -8.70
CA GLU A 132 -15.07 -4.66 -8.33
C GLU A 132 -15.89 -4.23 -7.11
N LEU A 133 -15.25 -3.57 -6.16
CA LEU A 133 -15.93 -2.80 -5.13
C LEU A 133 -16.84 -1.78 -5.81
N SER A 134 -16.35 -0.80 -6.57
CA SER A 134 -17.22 0.20 -7.23
C SER A 134 -18.39 -0.37 -8.06
N VAL A 135 -18.24 -1.54 -8.68
CA VAL A 135 -19.28 -2.28 -9.42
C VAL A 135 -20.26 -2.97 -8.47
N SER A 136 -19.77 -3.60 -7.41
CA SER A 136 -20.59 -4.09 -6.28
C SER A 136 -21.32 -2.93 -5.59
N TRP A 137 -20.77 -1.71 -5.65
CA TRP A 137 -21.34 -0.47 -5.13
C TRP A 137 -22.35 0.16 -6.12
N GLY A 138 -22.63 -0.50 -7.25
CA GLY A 138 -23.44 -0.03 -8.37
C GLY A 138 -24.86 -0.61 -8.45
N LYS A 139 -25.70 -0.36 -7.44
CA LYS A 139 -27.17 -0.18 -7.62
C LYS A 139 -27.69 1.11 -6.99
N SER A 140 -26.85 2.14 -6.80
CA SER A 140 -27.34 3.49 -6.50
C SER A 140 -26.79 4.53 -7.48
N THR A 141 -27.74 5.26 -8.05
CA THR A 141 -27.63 6.09 -9.25
C THR A 141 -26.91 7.40 -8.95
N LYS A 142 -25.57 7.42 -8.90
CA LYS A 142 -24.80 8.69 -8.93
C LYS A 142 -23.35 8.61 -9.44
N LEU A 143 -22.97 7.53 -10.11
CA LEU A 143 -21.65 7.39 -10.77
C LEU A 143 -21.67 7.61 -12.30
N ARG A 144 -22.68 8.32 -12.83
CA ARG A 144 -22.68 8.76 -14.25
C ARG A 144 -21.78 9.97 -14.53
N VAL A 145 -21.18 10.58 -13.51
CA VAL A 145 -20.36 11.80 -13.68
C VAL A 145 -18.89 11.47 -13.94
N LEU A 146 -18.40 10.28 -13.57
CA LEU A 146 -17.00 9.90 -13.79
C LEU A 146 -16.75 9.19 -15.13
N SER A 147 -17.81 8.69 -15.80
CA SER A 147 -17.70 8.03 -17.11
C SER A 147 -17.75 8.96 -18.32
N ARG A 148 -17.82 10.29 -18.11
CA ARG A 148 -17.83 11.29 -19.20
C ARG A 148 -16.72 12.33 -19.13
N CYS A 149 -15.85 12.29 -18.13
CA CYS A 149 -14.63 13.09 -18.12
C CYS A 149 -13.58 12.39 -18.98
N ARG A 150 -13.42 12.88 -20.21
CA ARG A 150 -12.40 12.48 -21.20
C ARG A 150 -10.97 12.90 -20.78
N LEU A 151 -10.69 12.90 -19.47
CA LEU A 151 -9.51 13.44 -18.82
C LEU A 151 -8.76 12.43 -17.93
N ILE A 152 -9.29 11.22 -17.77
CA ILE A 152 -8.58 10.13 -17.10
C ILE A 152 -8.39 8.99 -18.10
N ARG A 153 -7.46 9.19 -19.04
CA ARG A 153 -6.63 8.04 -19.44
C ARG A 153 -5.82 7.72 -18.18
N PHE A 154 -6.26 6.73 -17.41
CA PHE A 154 -5.38 6.04 -16.48
C PHE A 154 -4.30 5.40 -17.35
N ARG A 155 -3.26 6.18 -17.65
CA ARG A 155 -1.99 5.67 -18.15
C ARG A 155 -1.48 4.67 -17.12
N ASP A 156 -0.66 3.77 -17.62
CA ASP A 156 -0.01 2.63 -16.97
C ASP A 156 0.92 3.00 -15.76
N ASP A 157 0.64 4.11 -15.06
CA ASP A 157 1.52 4.80 -14.11
C ASP A 157 1.03 4.74 -12.65
N ILE A 158 -0.08 4.05 -12.34
CA ILE A 158 -0.45 3.74 -10.95
C ILE A 158 0.10 2.37 -10.63
N VAL A 159 1.35 2.35 -10.18
CA VAL A 159 1.87 1.22 -9.42
C VAL A 159 1.08 1.18 -8.12
N THR A 160 0.48 0.04 -7.84
CA THR A 160 -0.17 -0.28 -6.57
C THR A 160 0.86 -0.08 -5.46
N ILE A 161 0.68 0.96 -4.64
CA ILE A 161 1.51 1.23 -3.46
C ILE A 161 0.75 0.70 -2.26
N ILE A 162 0.77 -0.62 -2.10
CA ILE A 162 0.45 -1.24 -0.83
C ILE A 162 1.37 -2.41 -0.57
#